data_AF-A0A2D5MVH7-F1
#
_entry.id   AF-A0A2D5MVH7-F1
#
_cell.length_a   1.000
_cell.length_b   1.000
_cell.length_c   1.000
_cell.angle_alpha   90.00
_cell.angle_beta   90.00
_cell.angle_gamma   90.00
#
_symmetry.space_group_name_H-M   'P 1'
#
loop_
_entity.id
_entity.type
_entity.pdbx_description
1 polymer ?
#
loop_
_entity_poly.entity_id
_entity_poly.type
_entity_poly.pdbx_seq_one_letter_code
_entity_poly.pdbx_strand_id
1 'polypeptide(L)'
;MQEEQVSKLWAGLQGTIYYVWFTSMCLTVLSYAYMFYVFVWAPEDAMIFSWSIADTEPFLCACYTLFLGSASQYAYIAITDVRNRERSLLLVANLWLTALMSLLIGSCAISLNRVSDTTNILSIVAGLIFTIHHVVFDAIFWQQSFKPNYNQIV
;
A
#
# COMPACT_ATOMS: atom_id res chain seq x y z
N MET A 1 -18.47 22.77 -9.41
CA MET A 1 -18.26 21.74 -10.45
C MET A 1 -16.91 21.03 -10.31
N GLN A 2 -15.80 21.75 -10.10
CA GLN A 2 -14.46 21.16 -9.90
C GLN A 2 -14.32 20.39 -8.56
N GLU A 3 -14.81 20.94 -7.44
CA GLU A 3 -14.79 20.26 -6.13
C GLU A 3 -15.60 18.96 -6.10
N GLU A 4 -16.73 18.92 -6.80
CA GLU A 4 -17.57 17.72 -6.88
C GLU A 4 -16.85 16.59 -7.64
N GLN A 5 -16.15 16.93 -8.73
CA GLN A 5 -15.32 16.00 -9.48
C GLN A 5 -14.09 15.54 -8.71
N VAL A 6 -13.43 16.44 -7.95
CA VAL A 6 -12.30 16.09 -7.07
C VAL A 6 -12.77 15.17 -5.94
N SER A 7 -13.94 15.40 -5.35
CA SER A 7 -14.49 14.51 -4.32
C SER A 7 -14.82 13.12 -4.87
N LYS A 8 -15.26 13.04 -6.13
CA LYS A 8 -15.51 11.79 -6.84
C LYS A 8 -14.21 11.05 -7.18
N LEU A 9 -13.12 11.77 -7.43
CA LEU A 9 -11.80 11.20 -7.72
C LEU A 9 -11.24 10.38 -6.54
N TRP A 10 -11.56 10.81 -5.31
CA TRP A 10 -11.11 10.17 -4.07
C TRP A 10 -12.20 9.32 -3.40
N ALA A 11 -13.14 8.78 -4.18
CA ALA A 11 -14.23 7.92 -3.68
C ALA A 11 -15.04 8.55 -2.53
N GLY A 12 -15.15 9.88 -2.48
CA GLY A 12 -15.86 10.59 -1.42
C GLY A 12 -15.05 10.84 -0.14
N LEU A 13 -13.72 10.67 -0.14
CA LEU A 13 -12.87 11.08 0.98
C LEU A 13 -13.02 12.59 1.24
N GLN A 14 -13.66 12.94 2.36
CA GLN A 14 -13.86 14.32 2.80
C GLN A 14 -13.73 14.40 4.34
N GLY A 15 -13.49 15.62 4.84
CA GLY A 15 -13.44 15.89 6.28
C GLY A 15 -12.35 15.09 7.01
N THR A 16 -12.67 14.60 8.22
CA THR A 16 -11.72 13.88 9.08
C THR A 16 -11.14 12.64 8.41
N ILE A 17 -11.94 11.90 7.63
CA ILE A 17 -11.48 10.65 6.97
C ILE A 17 -10.38 10.96 5.96
N TYR A 18 -10.48 12.08 5.22
CA TYR A 18 -9.42 12.52 4.32
C TYR A 18 -8.09 12.75 5.06
N TYR A 19 -8.11 13.45 6.20
CA TYR A 19 -6.88 13.71 6.96
C TYR A 19 -6.28 12.42 7.55
N VAL A 20 -7.11 11.49 8.02
CA VAL A 20 -6.65 10.18 8.50
C VAL A 20 -6.01 9.40 7.36
N TRP A 21 -6.67 9.33 6.20
CA TRP A 21 -6.14 8.67 5.01
C TRP A 21 -4.82 9.30 4.55
N PHE A 22 -4.76 10.63 4.43
CA PHE A 22 -3.57 11.34 3.97
C PHE A 22 -2.40 11.19 4.94
N THR A 23 -2.65 11.30 6.26
CA THR A 23 -1.62 11.05 7.27
C THR A 23 -1.11 9.62 7.18
N SER A 24 -2.02 8.66 7.04
CA SER A 24 -1.66 7.26 6.86
C SER A 24 -0.83 7.05 5.59
N MET A 25 -1.16 7.70 4.48
CA MET A 25 -0.40 7.64 3.23
C MET A 25 1.03 8.18 3.42
N CYS A 26 1.20 9.34 4.07
CA CYS A 26 2.52 9.88 4.38
C CYS A 26 3.35 8.93 5.24
N LEU A 27 2.73 8.34 6.28
CA LEU A 27 3.39 7.35 7.12
C LEU A 27 3.75 6.08 6.33
N THR A 28 2.89 5.63 5.42
CA THR A 28 3.16 4.49 4.52
C THR A 28 4.36 4.73 3.63
N VAL A 29 4.50 5.94 3.06
CA VAL A 29 5.68 6.30 2.25
C VAL A 29 6.97 6.27 3.09
N LEU A 30 6.92 6.81 4.32
CA LEU A 30 8.07 6.76 5.23
C LEU A 30 8.41 5.33 5.66
N SER A 31 7.40 4.52 5.99
CA SER A 31 7.55 3.11 6.33
C SER A 31 8.15 2.31 5.18
N TYR A 32 7.69 2.55 3.95
CA TYR A 32 8.25 1.93 2.76
C TYR A 32 9.73 2.27 2.59
N ALA A 33 10.08 3.56 2.66
CA ALA A 33 11.47 4.01 2.51
C ALA A 33 12.38 3.42 3.61
N TYR A 34 11.88 3.40 4.85
CA TYR A 34 12.58 2.79 5.97
C TYR A 34 12.78 1.27 5.77
N MET A 35 11.73 0.51 5.45
CA MET A 35 11.85 -0.94 5.26
C MET A 35 12.74 -1.29 4.08
N PHE A 36 12.65 -0.54 2.98
CA PHE A 36 13.55 -0.71 1.85
C PHE A 36 15.02 -0.51 2.27
N TYR A 37 15.29 0.55 3.05
CA TYR A 37 16.62 0.78 3.61
C TYR A 37 17.06 -0.35 4.55
N VAL A 38 16.18 -0.84 5.42
CA VAL A 38 16.56 -1.92 6.33
C VAL A 38 16.85 -3.21 5.57
N PHE A 39 16.08 -3.58 4.56
CA PHE A 39 16.29 -4.84 3.85
C PHE A 39 17.52 -4.83 2.94
N VAL A 40 17.83 -3.70 2.30
CA VAL A 40 18.99 -3.61 1.39
C VAL A 40 20.30 -3.43 2.17
N TRP A 41 20.27 -2.78 3.33
CA TRP A 41 21.46 -2.51 4.15
C TRP A 41 21.44 -3.29 5.48
N ALA A 42 20.65 -4.35 5.58
CA ALA A 42 20.66 -5.23 6.75
C ALA A 42 22.04 -5.89 6.91
N PRO A 43 22.50 -6.15 8.15
CA PRO A 43 23.71 -6.91 8.38
C PRO A 43 23.55 -8.36 7.89
N GLU A 44 24.67 -9.02 7.57
CA GLU A 44 24.67 -10.37 6.98
C GLU A 44 24.04 -11.45 7.90
N ASP A 45 24.04 -11.22 9.22
CA ASP A 45 23.45 -12.11 10.21
C ASP A 45 21.95 -11.88 10.45
N ALA A 46 21.36 -10.88 9.78
CA ALA A 46 19.93 -10.62 9.81
C ALA A 46 19.14 -11.80 9.22
N MET A 47 18.01 -12.10 9.85
CA MET A 47 17.16 -13.21 9.44
C MET A 47 15.72 -12.74 9.26
N ILE A 48 15.05 -13.31 8.24
CA ILE A 48 13.62 -13.10 7.95
C ILE A 48 12.97 -14.48 7.87
N PHE A 49 11.94 -14.75 8.67
CA PHE A 49 11.34 -16.10 8.80
C PHE A 49 12.35 -17.24 9.06
N SER A 50 13.48 -16.95 9.70
CA SER A 50 14.59 -17.90 9.89
C SER A 50 15.34 -18.29 8.61
N TRP A 51 15.12 -17.57 7.51
CA TRP A 51 15.98 -17.59 6.32
C TRP A 51 17.04 -16.51 6.43
N SER A 52 18.20 -16.75 5.83
CA SER A 52 19.23 -15.72 5.71
C SER A 52 18.70 -14.58 4.84
N ILE A 53 19.28 -13.38 5.00
CA ILE A 53 18.90 -12.24 4.16
C ILE A 53 19.12 -12.54 2.66
N ALA A 54 20.19 -13.27 2.33
CA ALA A 54 20.52 -13.68 0.96
C ALA A 54 19.46 -14.62 0.37
N ASP A 55 18.95 -15.57 1.15
CA ASP A 55 17.89 -16.48 0.71
C ASP A 55 16.54 -15.75 0.53
N THR A 56 16.34 -14.66 1.27
CA THR A 56 15.09 -13.87 1.23
C THR A 56 15.11 -12.81 0.13
N GLU A 57 16.28 -12.39 -0.34
CA GLU A 57 16.45 -11.31 -1.31
C GLU A 57 15.62 -11.50 -2.59
N PRO A 58 15.59 -12.67 -3.28
CA PRO A 58 14.80 -12.84 -4.48
C PRO A 58 13.29 -12.69 -4.22
N PHE A 59 12.82 -13.16 -3.06
CA PHE A 59 11.43 -13.05 -2.65
C PHE A 59 11.04 -11.59 -2.38
N LEU A 60 11.87 -10.86 -1.64
CA LEU A 60 11.66 -9.43 -1.38
C LEU A 60 11.68 -8.63 -2.68
N CYS A 61 12.65 -8.90 -3.57
CA CYS A 61 12.75 -8.22 -4.87
C CYS A 61 11.48 -8.42 -5.72
N ALA A 62 10.96 -9.65 -5.78
CA ALA A 62 9.70 -9.94 -6.45
C ALA A 62 8.52 -9.18 -5.83
N CYS A 63 8.41 -9.19 -4.50
CA CYS A 63 7.36 -8.48 -3.78
C CYS A 63 7.42 -6.96 -4.01
N TYR A 64 8.59 -6.35 -3.88
CA TYR A 64 8.79 -4.91 -4.11
C TYR A 64 8.52 -4.52 -5.56
N THR A 65 8.92 -5.35 -6.52
CA THR A 65 8.68 -5.08 -7.96
C THR A 65 7.20 -5.11 -8.28
N LEU A 66 6.47 -6.15 -7.83
CA LEU A 66 5.03 -6.25 -8.04
C LEU A 66 4.26 -5.18 -7.27
N PHE A 67 4.70 -4.85 -6.05
CA PHE A 67 4.14 -3.76 -5.26
C PHE A 67 4.28 -2.42 -5.99
N LEU A 68 5.49 -2.05 -6.41
CA LEU A 68 5.72 -0.76 -7.06
C LEU A 68 5.03 -0.69 -8.43
N GLY A 69 5.04 -1.79 -9.18
CA GLY A 69 4.34 -1.89 -10.45
C GLY A 69 2.85 -1.67 -10.30
N SER A 70 2.21 -2.30 -9.31
CA SER A 70 0.78 -2.11 -9.05
C SER A 70 0.45 -0.75 -8.43
N ALA A 71 1.21 -0.31 -7.42
CA ALA A 71 1.01 0.99 -6.78
C ALA A 71 1.17 2.17 -7.75
N SER A 72 2.11 2.11 -8.69
CA SER A 72 2.31 3.17 -9.69
C SER A 72 1.17 3.27 -10.72
N GLN A 73 0.51 2.15 -11.02
CA GLN A 73 -0.62 2.12 -11.94
C GLN A 73 -1.92 2.65 -11.33
N TYR A 74 -2.04 2.62 -9.99
CA TYR A 74 -3.26 2.98 -9.26
C TYR A 74 -3.83 4.33 -9.71
N ALA A 75 -3.03 5.39 -9.68
CA ALA A 75 -3.52 6.74 -9.97
C ALA A 75 -4.07 6.86 -11.41
N TYR A 76 -3.37 6.27 -12.37
CA TYR A 76 -3.78 6.29 -13.77
C TYR A 76 -5.10 5.54 -13.99
N ILE A 77 -5.21 4.33 -13.45
CA ILE A 77 -6.42 3.50 -13.60
C ILE A 77 -7.59 4.16 -12.85
N ALA A 78 -7.37 4.66 -11.63
CA ALA A 78 -8.40 5.36 -10.84
C ALA A 78 -8.95 6.60 -11.55
N ILE A 79 -8.09 7.43 -12.13
CA ILE A 79 -8.52 8.60 -12.92
C ILE A 79 -9.32 8.16 -14.15
N THR A 80 -8.90 7.09 -14.82
CA THR A 80 -9.59 6.56 -16.00
C THR A 80 -10.98 6.03 -15.65
N ASP A 81 -11.10 5.27 -14.57
CA ASP A 81 -12.37 4.75 -14.04
C ASP A 81 -13.32 5.89 -13.65
N VAL A 82 -12.81 6.93 -12.98
CA VAL A 82 -13.61 8.12 -12.63
C VAL A 82 -14.09 8.86 -13.89
N ARG A 83 -13.21 9.03 -14.88
CA ARG A 83 -13.54 9.72 -16.14
C ARG A 83 -14.59 8.96 -16.94
N ASN A 84 -14.40 7.65 -17.07
CA ASN A 84 -15.29 6.79 -17.85
C ASN A 84 -16.57 6.45 -17.09
N ARG A 85 -16.65 6.79 -15.80
CA ARG A 85 -17.74 6.37 -14.93
C ARG A 85 -17.84 4.85 -15.01
N GLU A 86 -16.75 4.19 -14.69
CA GLU A 86 -16.67 2.74 -14.62
C GLU A 86 -15.98 2.32 -13.33
N ARG A 87 -16.30 1.11 -12.86
CA ARG A 87 -15.60 0.46 -11.76
C ARG A 87 -14.92 -0.76 -12.34
N SER A 88 -13.70 -0.57 -12.84
CA SER A 88 -13.01 -1.61 -13.56
C SER A 88 -12.54 -2.72 -12.62
N LEU A 89 -12.63 -3.97 -13.10
CA LEU A 89 -12.01 -5.10 -12.40
C LEU A 89 -10.48 -4.95 -12.37
N LEU A 90 -9.90 -4.22 -13.32
CA LEU A 90 -8.48 -3.93 -13.39
C LEU A 90 -8.03 -3.12 -12.16
N LEU A 91 -8.75 -2.05 -11.80
CA LEU A 91 -8.43 -1.26 -10.61
C LEU A 91 -8.55 -2.09 -9.33
N VAL A 92 -9.62 -2.89 -9.22
CA VAL A 92 -9.83 -3.78 -8.07
C VAL A 92 -8.69 -4.79 -7.93
N ALA A 93 -8.32 -5.46 -9.03
CA ALA A 93 -7.20 -6.39 -9.03
C ALA A 93 -5.87 -5.70 -8.67
N ASN A 94 -5.65 -4.49 -9.18
CA ASN A 94 -4.46 -3.70 -8.89
C ASN A 94 -4.34 -3.32 -7.41
N LEU A 95 -5.45 -2.87 -6.79
CA LEU A 95 -5.51 -2.53 -5.37
C LEU A 95 -5.26 -3.77 -4.49
N TRP A 96 -5.88 -4.90 -4.82
CA TRP A 96 -5.67 -6.15 -4.07
C TRP A 96 -4.28 -6.75 -4.26
N LEU A 97 -3.68 -6.61 -5.45
CA LEU A 97 -2.29 -6.99 -5.67
C LEU A 97 -1.35 -6.12 -4.83
N THR A 98 -1.57 -4.80 -4.81
CA THR A 98 -0.82 -3.86 -3.95
C THR A 98 -0.95 -4.26 -2.49
N ALA A 99 -2.18 -4.53 -2.02
CA ALA A 99 -2.45 -4.96 -0.66
C ALA A 99 -1.76 -6.30 -0.31
N LEU A 100 -1.83 -7.30 -1.20
CA LEU A 100 -1.18 -8.59 -1.00
C LEU A 100 0.34 -8.44 -0.91
N MET A 101 0.96 -7.71 -1.84
CA MET A 101 2.41 -7.49 -1.79
C MET A 101 2.80 -6.70 -0.54
N SER A 102 2.01 -5.72 -0.13
CA SER A 102 2.26 -4.97 1.12
C SER A 102 2.18 -5.84 2.37
N LEU A 103 1.28 -6.83 2.38
CA LEU A 103 1.15 -7.80 3.46
C LEU A 103 2.38 -8.72 3.53
N LEU A 104 2.86 -9.19 2.39
CA LEU A 104 4.06 -10.04 2.32
C LEU A 104 5.30 -9.28 2.79
N ILE A 105 5.51 -8.05 2.29
CA ILE A 105 6.63 -7.18 2.71
C ILE A 105 6.51 -6.85 4.20
N GLY A 106 5.32 -6.47 4.68
CA GLY A 106 5.08 -6.19 6.09
C GLY A 106 5.34 -7.41 6.98
N SER A 107 4.98 -8.62 6.52
CA SER A 107 5.27 -9.87 7.23
C SER A 107 6.76 -10.15 7.32
N CYS A 108 7.55 -9.86 6.28
CA CYS A 108 9.01 -9.90 6.33
C CYS A 108 9.56 -8.89 7.34
N ALA A 109 9.01 -7.67 7.39
CA ALA A 109 9.46 -6.64 8.32
C ALA A 109 9.18 -7.02 9.78
N ILE A 110 8.04 -7.67 10.04
CA ILE A 110 7.67 -8.17 11.36
C ILE A 110 8.56 -9.36 11.78
N SER A 111 8.96 -10.21 10.84
CA SER A 111 9.79 -11.38 11.14
C SER A 111 11.30 -11.11 11.15
N LEU A 112 11.71 -9.88 10.79
CA LEU A 112 13.09 -9.43 10.84
C LEU A 112 13.62 -9.53 12.27
N ASN A 113 14.79 -10.17 12.41
CA ASN A 113 15.49 -10.26 13.68
C ASN A 113 17.00 -10.19 13.47
N ARG A 114 17.75 -10.15 14.59
CA ARG A 114 19.22 -10.07 14.63
C ARG A 114 19.84 -8.82 13.97
N VAL A 115 19.09 -7.72 13.88
CA VAL A 115 19.65 -6.41 13.47
C VAL A 115 19.97 -5.55 14.68
N SER A 116 18.93 -5.05 15.35
CA SER A 116 19.01 -4.41 16.69
C SER A 116 17.59 -4.36 17.27
N ASP A 117 17.44 -4.28 18.59
CA ASP A 117 16.09 -4.19 19.20
C ASP A 117 15.30 -2.99 18.66
N THR A 118 15.97 -1.86 18.48
CA THR A 118 15.34 -0.65 17.94
C THR A 118 14.91 -0.84 16.49
N THR A 119 15.81 -1.37 15.64
CA THR A 119 15.50 -1.63 14.23
C THR A 119 14.36 -2.64 14.08
N ASN A 120 14.37 -3.71 14.88
CA ASN A 120 13.35 -4.76 14.82
C ASN A 120 11.96 -4.17 15.21
N ILE A 121 11.89 -3.39 16.29
CA ILE A 121 10.63 -2.74 16.71
C ILE A 121 10.15 -1.76 15.64
N LEU A 122 11.03 -0.92 15.10
CA LEU A 122 10.67 0.03 14.04
C LEU A 122 10.21 -0.69 12.77
N SER A 123 10.80 -1.84 12.41
CA SER A 123 10.36 -2.66 11.28
C SER A 123 8.98 -3.27 11.48
N ILE A 124 8.65 -3.71 12.70
CA ILE A 124 7.28 -4.16 13.04
C ILE A 124 6.28 -3.01 12.84
N VAL A 125 6.57 -1.83 13.39
CA VAL A 125 5.68 -0.66 13.29
C VAL A 125 5.52 -0.22 11.83
N ALA A 126 6.63 -0.12 11.09
CA ALA A 126 6.63 0.24 9.68
C ALA A 126 5.84 -0.76 8.84
N GLY A 127 6.05 -2.07 9.05
CA GLY A 127 5.32 -3.14 8.37
C GLY A 127 3.82 -3.07 8.62
N LEU A 128 3.41 -2.86 9.87
CA LEU A 128 1.99 -2.72 10.23
C LEU A 128 1.36 -1.49 9.57
N ILE A 129 1.99 -0.32 9.66
CA ILE A 129 1.48 0.91 9.03
C ILE A 129 1.29 0.70 7.52
N PHE A 130 2.33 0.16 6.87
CA PHE A 130 2.36 -0.07 5.44
C PHE A 130 1.26 -1.03 4.98
N THR A 131 1.14 -2.18 5.65
CA THR A 131 0.10 -3.17 5.35
C THR A 131 -1.30 -2.64 5.64
N ILE A 132 -1.51 -2.00 6.80
CA ILE A 132 -2.83 -1.49 7.20
C ILE A 132 -3.32 -0.47 6.17
N HIS A 133 -2.45 0.42 5.69
CA HIS A 133 -2.87 1.42 4.72
C HIS A 133 -3.39 0.79 3.43
N HIS A 134 -2.59 -0.08 2.81
CA HIS A 134 -2.96 -0.67 1.52
C HIS A 134 -4.13 -1.66 1.63
N VAL A 135 -4.25 -2.38 2.75
CA VAL A 135 -5.38 -3.30 2.96
C VAL A 135 -6.66 -2.52 3.31
N VAL A 136 -6.61 -1.66 4.32
CA VAL A 136 -7.81 -1.03 4.86
C VAL A 136 -8.26 0.15 4.02
N PHE A 137 -7.36 1.07 3.65
CA PHE A 137 -7.73 2.25 2.89
C PHE A 137 -7.82 1.96 1.39
N ASP A 138 -6.76 1.40 0.81
CA ASP A 138 -6.69 1.27 -0.65
C ASP A 138 -7.56 0.11 -1.17
N ALA A 139 -7.53 -1.08 -0.55
CA ALA A 139 -8.36 -2.19 -1.00
C ALA A 139 -9.80 -2.11 -0.44
N ILE A 140 -9.98 -2.11 0.89
CA ILE A 140 -11.32 -2.23 1.48
C ILE A 140 -12.13 -0.94 1.37
N PHE A 141 -11.61 0.18 1.88
CA PHE A 141 -12.36 1.44 1.94
C PHE A 141 -12.67 1.98 0.55
N TRP A 142 -11.70 1.96 -0.36
CA TRP A 142 -11.93 2.34 -1.76
C TRP A 142 -13.04 1.47 -2.39
N GLN A 143 -12.97 0.15 -2.23
CA GLN A 143 -13.95 -0.79 -2.80
C GLN A 143 -15.37 -0.59 -2.23
N GLN A 144 -15.49 -0.16 -0.97
CA GLN A 144 -16.77 0.12 -0.31
C GLN A 144 -17.33 1.50 -0.65
N SER A 145 -16.46 2.50 -0.80
CA SER A 145 -16.85 3.91 -0.94
C SER A 145 -17.00 4.33 -2.41
N PHE A 146 -16.25 3.72 -3.32
CA PHE A 146 -16.39 3.95 -4.75
C PHE A 146 -17.62 3.21 -5.30
N LYS A 147 -18.78 3.83 -5.10
CA LYS A 147 -20.08 3.44 -5.66
C LYS A 147 -20.57 4.52 -6.62
N PRO A 148 -19.96 4.66 -7.80
CA PRO A 148 -20.46 5.62 -8.78
C PRO A 148 -21.89 5.25 -9.19
N ASN A 149 -22.86 6.11 -8.83
CA ASN A 149 -24.26 5.99 -9.25
C ASN A 149 -24.37 6.44 -10.71
N TYR A 150 -24.35 5.49 -11.65
CA TYR A 150 -24.45 5.79 -13.09
C TYR A 150 -25.84 6.23 -13.55
N ASN A 151 -26.86 6.10 -12.69
CA ASN A 151 -28.26 6.37 -13.03
C ASN A 151 -28.72 7.82 -12.78
N GLN A 152 -27.84 8.74 -12.37
CA GLN A 152 -28.22 10.10 -11.95
C GLN A 152 -27.66 11.22 -12.82
N ILE A 153 -27.18 10.92 -14.02
CA ILE A 153 -26.74 11.93 -14.99
C ILE A 153 -27.34 11.58 -16.35
N VAL A 154 -28.65 11.77 -16.46
CA VAL A 154 -29.39 11.93 -17.72
C VAL A 154 -29.86 13.38 -17.77
#